data_AF-S5Z1K3-F1
#
_entry.id   AF-S5Z1K3-F1
#
_cell.length_a   1.000
_cell.length_b   1.000
_cell.length_c   1.000
_cell.angle_alpha   90.00
_cell.angle_beta   90.00
_cell.angle_gamma   90.00
#
_symmetry.space_group_name_H-M   'P 1'
#
loop_
_entity.id
_entity.type
_entity.pdbx_description
1 polymer ?
#
loop_
_entity_poly.entity_id
_entity_poly.type
_entity_poly.pdbx_seq_one_letter_code
_entity_poly.pdbx_strand_id
1 'polypeptide(L)'
;MFNLDAVSQSWRPFIRHLKYRIHAPPVPSFPQLMQGRNVVIVGSAPRSCRPKHWDDNFRVVTINASQMAAHSWLTETPDLTLMQFNQIEGMNANALEVRRVLAGQHTKRLCLLHWRHGLARLEHGLAAFGYRYDELHLMSRYARIALMQAVMGQLNLELETGSKWSNGIVAAALAIESGAANVILTGINPISSGHGYNQLDLKRQHCDSDFAALQLFRLRQHPVFTADAAVADQTGLPLWSGG
;
A
#
# COMPACT_ATOMS: atom_id res chain seq x y z
N MET A 1 25.97 20.10 -29.76
CA MET A 1 25.93 20.12 -28.29
C MET A 1 25.27 18.82 -27.83
N PHE A 2 26.05 17.84 -27.38
CA PHE A 2 25.52 16.53 -26.94
C PHE A 2 24.71 16.72 -25.66
N ASN A 3 23.43 16.37 -25.69
CA ASN A 3 22.53 16.49 -24.56
C ASN A 3 22.82 15.36 -23.55
N LEU A 4 23.71 15.63 -22.59
CA LEU A 4 24.09 14.69 -21.52
C LEU A 4 22.87 14.24 -20.68
N ASP A 5 21.82 15.05 -20.58
CA ASP A 5 20.60 14.68 -19.86
C ASP A 5 19.78 13.62 -20.61
N ALA A 6 19.74 13.68 -21.95
CA ALA A 6 19.09 12.67 -22.78
C ALA A 6 19.83 11.32 -22.72
N VAL A 7 21.17 11.34 -22.67
CA VAL A 7 21.98 10.14 -22.41
C VAL A 7 21.76 9.63 -20.99
N SER A 8 21.67 10.51 -19.98
CA SER A 8 21.36 10.06 -18.61
C SER A 8 19.99 9.38 -18.49
N GLN A 9 19.00 9.80 -19.29
CA GLN A 9 17.65 9.24 -19.27
C GLN A 9 17.56 7.87 -19.95
N SER A 10 18.29 7.66 -21.06
CA SER A 10 18.27 6.39 -21.80
C SER A 10 18.94 5.22 -21.05
N TRP A 11 19.88 5.50 -20.15
CA TRP A 11 20.55 4.47 -19.33
C TRP A 11 19.84 4.15 -18.02
N ARG A 12 18.86 4.96 -17.59
CA ARG A 12 18.12 4.72 -16.33
C ARG A 12 17.48 3.33 -16.24
N PRO A 13 16.80 2.80 -17.29
CA PRO A 13 16.24 1.46 -17.25
C PRO A 13 17.32 0.39 -17.06
N PHE A 14 18.42 0.49 -17.80
CA PHE A 14 19.55 -0.44 -17.72
C PHE A 14 20.20 -0.43 -16.33
N ILE A 15 20.52 0.76 -15.81
CA ILE A 15 21.12 0.91 -14.47
C ILE A 15 20.18 0.35 -13.41
N ARG A 16 18.87 0.58 -13.52
CA ARG A 16 17.89 0.09 -12.54
C ARG A 16 17.74 -1.42 -12.58
N HIS A 17 17.71 -2.00 -13.78
CA HIS A 17 17.69 -3.44 -13.98
C HIS A 17 18.95 -4.11 -13.41
N LEU A 18 20.12 -3.52 -13.68
CA LEU A 18 21.40 -3.99 -13.14
C LEU A 18 21.40 -3.92 -11.61
N LYS A 19 21.00 -2.78 -11.02
CA LYS A 19 20.90 -2.65 -9.56
C LYS A 19 19.91 -3.65 -8.95
N TYR A 20 18.77 -3.88 -9.59
CA TYR A 20 17.81 -4.88 -9.13
C TYR A 20 18.41 -6.28 -9.10
N ARG A 21 19.10 -6.69 -10.18
CA ARG A 21 19.77 -8.00 -10.27
C ARG A 21 20.92 -8.14 -9.29
N ILE A 22 21.73 -7.10 -9.11
CA ILE A 22 22.85 -7.10 -8.15
C ILE A 22 22.34 -7.17 -6.72
N HIS A 23 21.31 -6.38 -6.38
CA HIS A 23 20.75 -6.38 -5.03
C HIS A 23 19.99 -7.67 -4.72
N ALA A 24 19.42 -8.35 -5.72
CA ALA A 24 18.63 -9.58 -5.59
C ALA A 24 17.77 -9.56 -4.31
N PRO A 25 16.94 -8.51 -4.12
CA PRO A 25 16.30 -8.27 -2.84
C PRO A 25 15.37 -9.46 -2.50
N PRO A 26 15.33 -9.88 -1.23
CA PRO A 26 14.35 -10.88 -0.82
C PRO A 26 12.94 -10.34 -1.05
N VAL A 27 12.04 -11.23 -1.42
CA VAL A 27 10.62 -10.91 -1.53
C VAL A 27 10.09 -10.66 -0.10
N PRO A 28 9.57 -9.47 0.21
CA PRO A 28 9.07 -9.17 1.54
C PRO A 28 7.78 -9.93 1.83
N SER A 29 7.66 -10.49 3.04
CA SER A 29 6.46 -11.19 3.50
C SER A 29 6.34 -11.10 5.03
N PHE A 30 5.13 -11.33 5.54
CA PHE A 30 4.75 -11.34 6.96
C PHE A 30 3.93 -12.60 7.30
N PRO A 31 4.46 -13.82 7.10
CA PRO A 31 3.69 -15.04 7.28
C PRO A 31 3.18 -15.22 8.72
N GLN A 32 3.94 -14.82 9.74
CA GLN A 32 3.52 -14.89 11.14
C GLN A 32 2.27 -14.04 11.43
N LEU A 33 2.07 -12.97 10.65
CA LEU A 33 0.91 -12.10 10.77
C LEU A 33 -0.27 -12.60 9.92
N MET A 34 -0.01 -13.00 8.67
CA MET A 34 -1.06 -13.09 7.64
C MET A 34 -1.38 -14.52 7.20
N GLN A 35 -0.51 -15.51 7.43
CA GLN A 35 -0.68 -16.85 6.87
C GLN A 35 -1.98 -17.51 7.36
N GLY A 36 -2.82 -17.92 6.42
CA GLY A 36 -4.13 -18.53 6.70
C GLY A 36 -5.18 -17.58 7.27
N ARG A 37 -4.91 -16.27 7.34
CA ARG A 37 -5.80 -15.26 7.91
C ARG A 37 -6.63 -14.53 6.84
N ASN A 38 -7.73 -13.91 7.28
CA ASN A 38 -8.49 -12.95 6.49
C ASN A 38 -7.83 -11.57 6.63
N VAL A 39 -7.15 -11.10 5.59
CA VAL A 39 -6.41 -9.84 5.64
C VAL A 39 -7.21 -8.72 5.00
N VAL A 40 -7.49 -7.67 5.76
CA VAL A 40 -8.26 -6.50 5.31
C VAL A 40 -7.31 -5.37 5.00
N ILE A 41 -7.31 -4.92 3.75
CA ILE A 41 -6.52 -3.78 3.32
C ILE A 41 -7.44 -2.55 3.28
N VAL A 42 -7.20 -1.62 4.18
CA VAL A 42 -7.96 -0.37 4.29
C VAL A 42 -7.23 0.71 3.49
N GLY A 43 -7.83 1.17 2.40
CA GLY A 43 -7.37 2.29 1.60
C GLY A 43 -7.96 3.63 2.03
N SER A 44 -7.52 4.69 1.37
CA SER A 44 -7.85 6.06 1.74
C SER A 44 -9.05 6.64 0.99
N ALA A 45 -9.90 5.85 0.33
CA ALA A 45 -11.10 6.38 -0.31
C ALA A 45 -12.10 6.91 0.75
N PRO A 46 -13.01 7.86 0.39
CA PRO A 46 -13.94 8.47 1.34
C PRO A 46 -14.88 7.51 2.06
N ARG A 47 -15.12 6.33 1.48
CA ARG A 47 -15.95 5.29 2.07
C ARG A 47 -15.13 4.02 2.19
N SER A 48 -15.19 3.42 3.36
CA SER A 48 -14.75 2.05 3.62
C SER A 48 -15.87 1.31 4.34
N CYS A 49 -16.07 0.06 4.00
CA CYS A 49 -17.04 -0.83 4.60
C CYS A 49 -16.34 -1.85 5.49
N ARG A 50 -16.88 -2.07 6.70
CA ARG A 50 -16.48 -3.22 7.51
C ARG A 50 -16.82 -4.51 6.76
N PRO A 51 -15.86 -5.43 6.56
CA PRO A 51 -16.15 -6.76 6.05
C PRO A 51 -17.20 -7.50 6.88
N LYS A 52 -18.07 -8.25 6.21
CA LYS A 52 -19.04 -9.14 6.86
C LYS A 52 -18.33 -10.27 7.62
N HIS A 53 -19.00 -10.80 8.64
CA HIS A 53 -18.50 -11.92 9.46
C HIS A 53 -17.15 -11.63 10.13
N TRP A 54 -16.98 -10.41 10.63
CA TRP A 54 -15.77 -9.97 11.32
C TRP A 54 -15.55 -10.77 12.62
N ASP A 55 -14.37 -11.37 12.75
CA ASP A 55 -13.94 -12.15 13.93
C ASP A 55 -12.42 -12.00 14.18
N ASP A 56 -11.90 -12.75 15.15
CA ASP A 56 -10.48 -12.70 15.57
C ASP A 56 -9.50 -13.29 14.52
N ASN A 57 -10.00 -13.91 13.45
CA ASN A 57 -9.17 -14.36 12.34
C ASN A 57 -8.78 -13.22 11.39
N PHE A 58 -9.43 -12.06 11.52
CA PHE A 58 -9.13 -10.90 10.69
C PHE A 58 -7.82 -10.23 11.10
N ARG A 59 -7.08 -9.75 10.10
CA ARG A 59 -5.88 -8.90 10.28
C ARG A 59 -6.03 -7.64 9.48
N VAL A 60 -5.71 -6.50 10.08
CA VAL A 60 -5.97 -5.19 9.46
C VAL A 60 -4.66 -4.54 9.02
N VAL A 61 -4.60 -4.24 7.73
CA VAL A 61 -3.51 -3.48 7.12
C VAL A 61 -4.06 -2.12 6.69
N THR A 62 -3.50 -1.06 7.23
CA THR A 62 -3.86 0.32 6.87
C THR A 62 -2.81 0.94 5.95
N ILE A 63 -3.24 1.85 5.07
CA ILE A 63 -2.42 2.59 4.13
C ILE A 63 -2.35 4.04 4.57
N ASN A 64 -1.15 4.52 4.91
CA ASN A 64 -0.94 5.86 5.46
C ASN A 64 -1.95 6.16 6.60
N ALA A 65 -2.82 7.15 6.45
CA ALA A 65 -3.84 7.54 7.43
C ALA A 65 -5.20 6.83 7.28
N SER A 66 -5.30 5.75 6.50
CA SER A 66 -6.59 5.09 6.23
C SER A 66 -7.29 4.47 7.44
N GLN A 67 -6.59 4.32 8.57
CA GLN A 67 -7.22 4.02 9.86
C GLN A 67 -8.37 4.98 10.18
N MET A 68 -8.30 6.23 9.73
CA MET A 68 -9.37 7.19 9.93
C MET A 68 -10.52 7.04 8.94
N ALA A 69 -10.33 6.30 7.84
CA ALA A 69 -11.42 5.99 6.90
C ALA A 69 -12.29 4.89 7.45
N ALA A 70 -11.65 4.08 8.28
CA ALA A 70 -12.25 2.99 8.99
C ALA A 70 -12.64 3.34 10.44
N HIS A 71 -12.41 4.56 10.95
CA HIS A 71 -12.60 4.85 12.39
C HIS A 71 -14.00 4.53 12.94
N SER A 72 -15.02 4.53 12.08
CA SER A 72 -16.40 4.18 12.46
C SER A 72 -16.58 2.68 12.75
N TRP A 73 -15.66 1.83 12.32
CA TRP A 73 -15.76 0.36 12.47
C TRP A 73 -14.47 -0.34 12.91
N LEU A 74 -13.30 0.28 12.70
CA LEU A 74 -12.01 -0.19 13.17
C LEU A 74 -11.73 0.45 14.53
N THR A 75 -12.11 -0.26 15.58
CA THR A 75 -11.93 0.17 16.97
C THR A 75 -10.59 -0.28 17.57
N GLU A 76 -9.95 -1.26 16.95
CA GLU A 76 -8.68 -1.83 17.41
C GLU A 76 -7.48 -1.24 16.66
N THR A 77 -6.32 -1.28 17.31
CA THR A 77 -5.04 -0.93 16.69
C THR A 77 -4.80 -1.80 15.44
N PRO A 78 -4.51 -1.21 14.27
CA PRO A 78 -4.15 -1.96 13.07
C PRO A 78 -2.96 -2.89 13.31
N ASP A 79 -3.00 -4.09 12.71
CA ASP A 79 -1.88 -5.02 12.83
C ASP A 79 -0.66 -4.58 12.02
N LEU A 80 -0.88 -3.84 10.95
CA LEU A 80 0.16 -3.31 10.08
C LEU A 80 -0.28 -1.98 9.46
N THR A 81 0.64 -1.03 9.35
CA THR A 81 0.46 0.17 8.53
C THR A 81 1.56 0.25 7.48
N LEU A 82 1.16 0.33 6.20
CA LEU A 82 2.07 0.68 5.11
C LEU A 82 2.06 2.19 4.89
N MET A 83 3.18 2.84 5.23
CA MET A 83 3.31 4.30 5.14
C MET A 83 4.32 4.70 4.07
N GLN A 84 4.02 5.71 3.26
CA GLN A 84 5.04 6.34 2.42
C GLN A 84 5.90 7.31 3.24
N PHE A 85 7.21 7.31 3.01
CA PHE A 85 8.15 8.21 3.72
C PHE A 85 7.75 9.70 3.64
N ASN A 86 7.15 10.12 2.53
CA ASN A 86 6.74 11.51 2.33
C ASN A 86 5.62 11.96 3.28
N GLN A 87 4.88 11.05 3.90
CA GLN A 87 3.85 11.43 4.88
C GLN A 87 4.46 11.91 6.20
N ILE A 88 5.69 11.47 6.49
CA ILE A 88 6.40 11.82 7.73
C ILE A 88 7.01 13.22 7.60
N GLU A 89 7.66 13.52 6.48
CA GLU A 89 8.45 14.76 6.33
C GLU A 89 7.93 15.72 5.26
N GLY A 90 6.96 15.29 4.45
CA GLY A 90 6.42 16.10 3.38
C GLY A 90 5.72 17.35 3.91
N MET A 91 5.89 18.46 3.19
CA MET A 91 5.25 19.74 3.50
C MET A 91 3.98 20.01 2.67
N ASN A 92 3.59 19.06 1.81
CA ASN A 92 2.35 19.19 1.05
C ASN A 92 1.12 18.97 1.97
N ALA A 93 -0.04 19.50 1.53
CA ALA A 93 -1.29 19.42 2.30
C ALA A 93 -1.66 17.99 2.71
N ASN A 94 -1.44 17.00 1.82
CA ASN A 94 -1.71 15.61 2.11
C ASN A 94 -0.85 15.07 3.27
N ALA A 95 0.44 15.37 3.30
CA ALA A 95 1.34 14.93 4.35
C ALA A 95 1.04 15.63 5.69
N LEU A 96 0.68 16.92 5.66
CA LEU A 96 0.22 17.65 6.83
C LEU A 96 -1.06 17.03 7.40
N GLU A 97 -2.03 16.71 6.55
CA GLU A 97 -3.28 16.09 6.95
C GLU A 97 -3.07 14.68 7.50
N VAL A 98 -2.24 13.87 6.85
CA VAL A 98 -1.89 12.53 7.38
C VAL A 98 -1.29 12.63 8.78
N ARG A 99 -0.37 13.57 9.05
CA ARG A 99 0.19 13.75 10.39
C ARG A 99 -0.85 14.22 11.40
N ARG A 100 -1.74 15.14 11.01
CA ARG A 100 -2.84 15.62 11.87
C ARG A 100 -3.76 14.46 12.28
N VAL A 101 -4.09 13.61 11.33
CA VAL A 101 -5.03 12.49 11.47
C VAL A 101 -4.40 11.32 12.24
N LEU A 102 -3.10 11.08 12.07
CA LEU A 102 -2.36 10.06 12.81
C LEU A 102 -1.84 10.53 14.17
N ALA A 103 -2.15 11.76 14.59
CA ALA A 103 -1.61 12.32 15.81
C ALA A 103 -2.03 11.49 17.04
N GLY A 104 -1.04 11.02 17.82
CA GLY A 104 -1.25 10.17 19.00
C GLY A 104 -1.68 8.73 18.72
N GLN A 105 -1.79 8.34 17.44
CA GLN A 105 -2.28 7.02 17.03
C GLN A 105 -1.17 5.96 17.09
N HIS A 106 -1.54 4.70 16.90
CA HIS A 106 -0.65 3.55 17.06
C HIS A 106 -0.95 2.48 16.00
N THR A 107 0.07 1.69 15.66
CA THR A 107 -0.02 0.49 14.83
C THR A 107 0.87 -0.59 15.42
N LYS A 108 0.52 -1.87 15.33
CA LYS A 108 1.42 -2.91 15.86
C LYS A 108 2.72 -2.95 15.05
N ARG A 109 2.61 -2.97 13.72
CA ARG A 109 3.76 -2.95 12.81
C ARG A 109 3.71 -1.76 11.88
N LEU A 110 4.81 -1.03 11.75
CA LEU A 110 4.99 0.01 10.75
C LEU A 110 5.88 -0.51 9.62
N CYS A 111 5.35 -0.62 8.41
CA CYS A 111 6.13 -0.88 7.20
C CYS A 111 6.31 0.43 6.42
N LEU A 112 7.50 1.01 6.50
CA LEU A 112 7.81 2.27 5.86
C LEU A 112 8.41 2.05 4.47
N LEU A 113 7.73 2.60 3.46
CA LEU A 113 8.13 2.46 2.08
C LEU A 113 9.17 3.51 1.70
N HIS A 114 10.30 3.04 1.18
CA HIS A 114 11.34 3.86 0.53
C HIS A 114 11.98 4.90 1.46
N TRP A 115 12.15 4.57 2.75
CA TRP A 115 12.99 5.37 3.64
C TRP A 115 14.45 5.35 3.20
N ARG A 116 15.08 6.51 3.16
CA ARG A 116 16.47 6.69 2.68
C ARG A 116 17.37 7.42 3.67
N HIS A 117 16.82 7.82 4.82
CA HIS A 117 17.55 8.57 5.84
C HIS A 117 17.91 7.64 7.01
N GLY A 118 18.64 8.17 8.00
CA GLY A 118 18.94 7.43 9.23
C GLY A 118 17.69 7.15 10.05
N LEU A 119 17.76 6.13 10.91
CA LEU A 119 16.67 5.72 11.80
C LEU A 119 16.30 6.83 12.80
N ALA A 120 17.28 7.53 13.38
CA ALA A 120 17.02 8.62 14.32
C ALA A 120 16.13 9.73 13.74
N ARG A 121 16.29 10.02 12.44
CA ARG A 121 15.46 11.02 11.74
C ARG A 121 14.03 10.53 11.57
N LEU A 122 13.84 9.22 11.33
CA LEU A 122 12.51 8.62 11.26
C LEU A 122 11.80 8.71 12.60
N GLU A 123 12.47 8.28 13.66
CA GLU A 123 11.95 8.29 15.03
C GLU A 123 11.57 9.70 15.45
N HIS A 124 12.42 10.69 15.18
CA HIS A 124 12.12 12.09 15.44
C HIS A 124 10.89 12.58 14.65
N GLY A 125 10.82 12.26 13.36
CA GLY A 125 9.69 12.64 12.51
C GLY A 125 8.36 12.07 12.99
N LEU A 126 8.34 10.81 13.45
CA LEU A 126 7.14 10.17 14.00
C LEU A 126 6.78 10.71 15.39
N ALA A 127 7.78 10.94 16.24
CA ALA A 127 7.60 11.51 17.57
C ALA A 127 7.00 12.92 17.53
N ALA A 128 7.33 13.72 16.50
CA ALA A 128 6.82 15.09 16.33
C ALA A 128 5.29 15.19 16.24
N PHE A 129 4.59 14.10 15.88
CA PHE A 129 3.12 14.01 15.93
C PHE A 129 2.63 12.85 16.81
N GLY A 130 3.51 12.24 17.60
CA GLY A 130 3.15 11.20 18.57
C GLY A 130 2.62 9.90 17.97
N TYR A 131 2.98 9.57 16.72
CA TYR A 131 2.60 8.28 16.13
C TYR A 131 3.55 7.17 16.58
N ARG A 132 2.98 6.06 17.06
CA ARG A 132 3.73 4.97 17.69
C ARG A 132 3.62 3.68 16.90
N TYR A 133 4.59 2.79 17.09
CA TYR A 133 4.58 1.43 16.57
C TYR A 133 5.29 0.46 17.52
N ASP A 134 4.98 -0.84 17.44
CA ASP A 134 5.68 -1.87 18.24
C ASP A 134 6.89 -2.44 17.46
N GLU A 135 6.72 -2.68 16.17
CA GLU A 135 7.78 -3.17 15.27
C GLU A 135 7.92 -2.29 14.02
N LEU A 136 9.16 -2.05 13.56
CA LEU A 136 9.47 -1.27 12.36
C LEU A 136 10.08 -2.16 11.27
N HIS A 137 9.54 -2.04 10.06
CA HIS A 137 10.08 -2.65 8.86
C HIS A 137 10.31 -1.60 7.78
N LEU A 138 11.49 -1.63 7.14
CA LEU A 138 11.83 -0.75 6.03
C LEU A 138 11.75 -1.52 4.73
N MET A 139 10.78 -1.17 3.88
CA MET A 139 10.65 -1.76 2.55
C MET A 139 11.33 -0.86 1.52
N SER A 140 12.45 -1.33 0.97
CA SER A 140 13.13 -0.64 -0.12
C SER A 140 12.30 -0.68 -1.41
N ARG A 141 12.61 0.21 -2.36
CA ARG A 141 12.02 0.15 -3.70
C ARG A 141 12.26 -1.20 -4.37
N TYR A 142 13.45 -1.79 -4.22
CA TYR A 142 13.76 -3.05 -4.87
C TYR A 142 13.00 -4.22 -4.23
N ALA A 143 12.82 -4.21 -2.91
CA ALA A 143 11.97 -5.19 -2.23
C ALA A 143 10.50 -5.08 -2.70
N ARG A 144 10.00 -3.85 -2.87
CA ARG A 144 8.67 -3.61 -3.46
C ARG A 144 8.58 -4.12 -4.91
N ILE A 145 9.60 -3.89 -5.74
CA ILE A 145 9.64 -4.43 -7.11
C ILE A 145 9.64 -5.96 -7.10
N ALA A 146 10.43 -6.59 -6.23
CA ALA A 146 10.49 -8.04 -6.10
C ALA A 146 9.13 -8.62 -5.64
N LEU A 147 8.48 -7.98 -4.66
CA LEU A 147 7.12 -8.34 -4.25
C LEU A 147 6.15 -8.33 -5.42
N MET A 148 6.10 -7.22 -6.16
CA MET A 148 5.18 -7.11 -7.27
C MET A 148 5.55 -8.07 -8.39
N GLN A 149 6.84 -8.32 -8.66
CA GLN A 149 7.24 -9.33 -9.64
C GLN A 149 6.80 -10.74 -9.22
N ALA A 150 6.94 -11.11 -7.96
CA ALA A 150 6.57 -12.43 -7.45
C ALA A 150 5.06 -12.69 -7.63
N VAL A 151 4.22 -11.72 -7.27
CA VAL A 151 2.76 -11.86 -7.35
C VAL A 151 2.25 -11.68 -8.79
N MET A 152 2.75 -10.68 -9.52
CA MET A 152 2.26 -10.35 -10.86
C MET A 152 2.88 -11.24 -11.96
N GLY A 153 4.01 -11.89 -11.68
CA GLY A 153 4.78 -12.66 -12.67
C GLY A 153 5.50 -11.81 -13.72
N GLN A 154 5.51 -10.48 -13.57
CA GLN A 154 6.11 -9.53 -14.52
C GLN A 154 6.96 -8.49 -13.81
N LEU A 155 8.14 -8.21 -14.38
CA LEU A 155 9.04 -7.19 -13.85
C LEU A 155 8.61 -5.79 -14.27
N ASN A 156 8.32 -4.94 -13.31
CA ASN A 156 8.10 -3.50 -13.49
C ASN A 156 9.12 -2.72 -12.65
N LEU A 157 9.96 -1.92 -13.30
CA LEU A 157 11.03 -1.16 -12.63
C LEU A 157 10.56 0.20 -12.05
N GLU A 158 9.25 0.47 -12.10
CA GLU A 158 8.61 1.71 -11.60
C GLU A 158 9.37 2.97 -12.08
N LEU A 159 9.65 3.02 -13.38
CA LEU A 159 10.44 4.09 -14.01
C LEU A 159 9.67 5.41 -14.05
N GLU A 160 8.36 5.34 -14.22
CA GLU A 160 7.46 6.49 -14.33
C GLU A 160 6.45 6.49 -13.19
N THR A 161 5.86 7.64 -12.90
CA THR A 161 4.87 7.73 -11.81
C THR A 161 3.57 7.01 -12.18
N GLY A 162 3.13 7.08 -13.44
CA GLY A 162 1.92 6.38 -13.91
C GLY A 162 2.04 4.85 -13.94
N SER A 163 3.27 4.31 -13.98
CA SER A 163 3.52 2.86 -13.94
C SER A 163 3.65 2.29 -12.52
N LYS A 164 3.56 3.12 -11.48
CA LYS A 164 3.57 2.66 -10.08
C LYS A 164 2.19 2.17 -9.68
N TRP A 165 2.17 1.16 -8.84
CA TRP A 165 0.97 0.73 -8.14
C TRP A 165 0.73 1.60 -6.90
N SER A 166 -0.52 1.78 -6.50
CA SER A 166 -0.81 2.39 -5.21
C SER A 166 -0.35 1.49 -4.06
N ASN A 167 -0.18 2.08 -2.88
CA ASN A 167 0.17 1.32 -1.68
C ASN A 167 -0.91 0.29 -1.31
N GLY A 168 -2.18 0.51 -1.68
CA GLY A 168 -3.25 -0.47 -1.45
C GLY A 168 -3.03 -1.75 -2.24
N ILE A 169 -2.65 -1.63 -3.53
CA ILE A 169 -2.32 -2.78 -4.37
C ILE A 169 -1.04 -3.48 -3.88
N VAL A 170 -0.03 -2.70 -3.45
CA VAL A 170 1.18 -3.28 -2.86
C VAL A 170 0.89 -4.03 -1.57
N ALA A 171 0.00 -3.53 -0.72
CA ALA A 171 -0.42 -4.23 0.49
C ALA A 171 -1.20 -5.52 0.18
N ALA A 172 -2.03 -5.50 -0.86
CA ALA A 172 -2.71 -6.71 -1.32
C ALA A 172 -1.72 -7.78 -1.81
N ALA A 173 -0.73 -7.37 -2.62
CA ALA A 173 0.35 -8.26 -3.04
C ALA A 173 1.15 -8.81 -1.85
N LEU A 174 1.45 -7.96 -0.85
CA LEU A 174 2.12 -8.38 0.38
C LEU A 174 1.32 -9.44 1.14
N ALA A 175 -0.01 -9.26 1.22
CA ALA A 175 -0.88 -10.23 1.87
C ALA A 175 -0.93 -11.57 1.13
N ILE A 176 -1.02 -11.54 -0.21
CA ILE A 176 -0.95 -12.75 -1.05
C ILE A 176 0.36 -13.50 -0.81
N GLU A 177 1.49 -12.81 -0.93
CA GLU A 177 2.82 -13.40 -0.75
C GLU A 177 3.05 -13.91 0.68
N SER A 178 2.40 -13.28 1.67
CA SER A 178 2.46 -13.71 3.07
C SER A 178 1.54 -14.92 3.37
N GLY A 179 0.84 -15.45 2.37
CA GLY A 179 -0.02 -16.63 2.50
C GLY A 179 -1.39 -16.35 3.12
N ALA A 180 -1.93 -15.14 2.97
CA ALA A 180 -3.29 -14.84 3.40
C ALA A 180 -4.30 -15.80 2.76
N ALA A 181 -5.25 -16.29 3.56
CA ALA A 181 -6.34 -17.13 3.05
C ALA A 181 -7.26 -16.30 2.15
N ASN A 182 -7.57 -15.08 2.58
CA ASN A 182 -8.38 -14.11 1.84
C ASN A 182 -7.78 -12.71 1.99
N VAL A 183 -7.81 -11.93 0.92
CA VAL A 183 -7.39 -10.52 0.89
C VAL A 183 -8.60 -9.66 0.55
N ILE A 184 -9.05 -8.84 1.48
CA ILE A 184 -10.30 -8.09 1.38
C ILE A 184 -9.97 -6.60 1.31
N LEU A 185 -10.24 -5.98 0.16
CA LEU A 185 -10.01 -4.57 -0.07
C LEU A 185 -11.21 -3.75 0.41
N THR A 186 -10.95 -2.65 1.10
CA THR A 186 -11.98 -1.65 1.40
C THR A 186 -11.39 -0.26 1.39
N GLY A 187 -12.12 0.75 0.93
CA GLY A 187 -11.58 2.09 0.71
C GLY A 187 -10.52 2.14 -0.40
N ILE A 188 -10.51 1.15 -1.30
CA ILE A 188 -9.62 1.09 -2.47
C ILE A 188 -10.49 1.02 -3.72
N ASN A 189 -10.70 2.18 -4.36
CA ASN A 189 -11.39 2.27 -5.63
C ASN A 189 -10.46 2.87 -6.71
N PRO A 190 -9.97 2.07 -7.67
CA PRO A 190 -9.08 2.53 -8.73
C PRO A 190 -9.77 3.46 -9.75
N ILE A 191 -11.10 3.46 -9.81
CA ILE A 191 -11.91 4.24 -10.76
C ILE A 191 -12.38 5.57 -10.14
N SER A 192 -12.37 5.70 -8.81
CA SER A 192 -12.71 6.96 -8.13
C SER A 192 -11.57 7.99 -8.18
N SER A 193 -11.92 9.26 -8.45
CA SER A 193 -11.00 10.38 -8.63
C SER A 193 -10.48 11.03 -7.33
N GLY A 194 -10.82 10.54 -6.13
CA GLY A 194 -10.57 11.26 -4.86
C GLY A 194 -9.90 10.46 -3.74
N HIS A 195 -9.20 11.17 -2.85
CA HIS A 195 -8.77 10.69 -1.53
C HIS A 195 -9.77 11.20 -0.48
N GLY A 196 -10.24 10.33 0.43
CA GLY A 196 -11.25 10.63 1.45
C GLY A 196 -10.92 11.74 2.45
N TYR A 197 -9.66 12.15 2.53
CA TYR A 197 -9.16 13.17 3.47
C TYR A 197 -8.89 14.54 2.82
N ASN A 198 -8.95 14.64 1.50
CA ASN A 198 -8.60 15.88 0.81
C ASN A 198 -9.84 16.51 0.17
N GLN A 199 -10.19 17.72 0.62
CA GLN A 199 -11.00 18.69 -0.16
C GLN A 199 -10.25 19.22 -1.40
N LEU A 200 -9.03 18.74 -1.63
CA LEU A 200 -8.18 19.06 -2.77
C LEU A 200 -8.37 17.96 -3.81
N ASP A 201 -9.07 18.29 -4.89
CA ASP A 201 -9.48 17.44 -6.02
C ASP A 201 -8.28 16.92 -6.86
N LEU A 202 -7.28 16.36 -6.19
CA LEU A 202 -6.04 15.88 -6.79
C LEU A 202 -6.30 14.58 -7.55
N LYS A 203 -6.21 14.64 -8.88
CA LYS A 203 -6.30 13.48 -9.77
C LYS A 203 -5.40 12.33 -9.29
N ARG A 204 -5.99 11.17 -9.06
CA ARG A 204 -5.29 9.94 -8.70
C ARG A 204 -4.38 9.50 -9.86
N GLN A 205 -3.09 9.31 -9.59
CA GLN A 205 -2.05 9.10 -10.61
C GLN A 205 -1.87 7.63 -11.04
N HIS A 206 -2.58 6.68 -10.43
CA HIS A 206 -2.33 5.24 -10.53
C HIS A 206 -3.58 4.43 -10.95
N CYS A 207 -4.60 5.06 -11.52
CA CYS A 207 -5.89 4.39 -11.79
C CYS A 207 -5.74 3.18 -12.73
N ASP A 208 -5.02 3.35 -13.84
CA ASP A 208 -4.87 2.30 -14.85
C ASP A 208 -3.99 1.15 -14.35
N SER A 209 -2.90 1.46 -13.64
CA SER A 209 -1.98 0.45 -13.09
C SER A 209 -2.64 -0.35 -11.95
N ASP A 210 -3.43 0.30 -11.10
CA ASP A 210 -4.19 -0.36 -10.04
C ASP A 210 -5.29 -1.25 -10.64
N PHE A 211 -6.05 -0.75 -11.62
CA PHE A 211 -7.10 -1.52 -12.27
C PHE A 211 -6.52 -2.77 -12.97
N ALA A 212 -5.43 -2.61 -13.73
CA ALA A 212 -4.75 -3.72 -14.36
C ALA A 212 -4.25 -4.76 -13.33
N ALA A 213 -3.78 -4.31 -12.16
CA ALA A 213 -3.35 -5.22 -11.10
C ALA A 213 -4.52 -6.05 -10.53
N LEU A 214 -5.67 -5.43 -10.29
CA LEU A 214 -6.86 -6.15 -9.82
C LEU A 214 -7.36 -7.17 -10.85
N GLN A 215 -7.35 -6.83 -12.14
CA GLN A 215 -7.68 -7.80 -13.19
C GLN A 215 -6.70 -8.97 -13.18
N LEU A 216 -5.41 -8.71 -13.00
CA LEU A 216 -4.42 -9.78 -12.96
C LEU A 216 -4.59 -10.66 -11.72
N PHE A 217 -4.90 -10.09 -10.55
CA PHE A 217 -5.21 -10.88 -9.36
C PHE A 217 -6.36 -11.84 -9.60
N ARG A 218 -7.42 -11.36 -10.25
CA ARG A 218 -8.57 -12.18 -10.63
C ARG A 218 -8.21 -13.26 -11.65
N LEU A 219 -7.49 -12.91 -12.73
CA LEU A 219 -7.08 -13.86 -13.78
C LEU A 219 -6.16 -14.97 -13.25
N ARG A 220 -5.33 -14.66 -12.24
CA ARG A 220 -4.45 -15.62 -11.56
C ARG A 220 -5.14 -16.35 -10.40
N GLN A 221 -6.44 -16.14 -10.20
CA GLN A 221 -7.24 -16.75 -9.14
C GLN A 221 -6.68 -16.50 -7.73
N HIS A 222 -6.05 -15.34 -7.50
CA HIS A 222 -5.69 -14.93 -6.15
C HIS A 222 -6.97 -14.65 -5.33
N PRO A 223 -6.98 -14.92 -4.01
CA PRO A 223 -8.17 -14.80 -3.17
C PRO A 223 -8.42 -13.33 -2.78
N VAL A 224 -8.60 -12.46 -3.78
CA VAL A 224 -8.80 -11.02 -3.60
C VAL A 224 -10.27 -10.67 -3.78
N PHE A 225 -10.81 -10.02 -2.75
CA PHE A 225 -12.20 -9.60 -2.65
C PHE A 225 -12.25 -8.10 -2.37
N THR A 226 -13.44 -7.52 -2.50
CA THR A 226 -13.74 -6.19 -1.97
C THR A 226 -14.89 -6.25 -0.97
N ALA A 227 -14.86 -5.41 0.06
CA ALA A 227 -16.01 -5.19 0.96
C ALA A 227 -16.96 -4.08 0.43
N ASP A 228 -16.54 -3.35 -0.60
CA ASP A 228 -17.27 -2.21 -1.14
C ASP A 228 -18.05 -2.63 -2.40
N ALA A 229 -19.38 -2.71 -2.31
CA ALA A 229 -20.25 -3.17 -3.42
C ALA A 229 -20.03 -2.39 -4.73
N ALA A 230 -19.95 -1.06 -4.65
CA ALA A 230 -19.68 -0.23 -5.83
C ALA A 230 -18.32 -0.53 -6.48
N VAL A 231 -17.31 -0.94 -5.70
CA VAL A 231 -16.01 -1.36 -6.24
C VAL A 231 -16.14 -2.71 -6.92
N ALA A 232 -16.92 -3.64 -6.36
CA ALA A 232 -17.19 -4.94 -6.99
C ALA A 232 -17.81 -4.76 -8.37
N ASP A 233 -18.86 -3.93 -8.46
CA ASP A 233 -19.56 -3.64 -9.72
C ASP A 233 -18.64 -3.01 -10.76
N GLN A 234 -17.78 -2.08 -10.35
CA GLN A 234 -16.90 -1.33 -11.26
C GLN A 234 -15.66 -2.11 -11.70
N THR A 235 -15.14 -3.01 -10.85
CA THR A 235 -13.87 -3.71 -11.09
C THR A 235 -14.06 -5.18 -11.48
N GLY A 236 -15.23 -5.75 -11.25
CA GLY A 236 -15.48 -7.19 -11.41
C GLY A 236 -14.78 -8.05 -10.35
N LEU A 237 -14.25 -7.44 -9.27
CA LEU A 237 -13.78 -8.19 -8.10
C LEU A 237 -14.98 -8.85 -7.38
N PRO A 238 -14.80 -10.06 -6.82
CA PRO A 238 -15.83 -10.67 -5.99
C PRO A 238 -16.08 -9.85 -4.71
N LEU A 239 -17.36 -9.65 -4.38
CA LEU A 239 -17.78 -9.04 -3.13
C LEU A 239 -17.59 -10.03 -1.98
N TRP A 240 -17.00 -9.59 -0.87
CA TRP A 240 -16.83 -10.42 0.32
C TRP A 240 -18.18 -10.71 1.00
N SER A 241 -18.49 -11.99 1.16
CA SER A 241 -19.73 -12.47 1.79
C SER A 241 -19.52 -13.29 3.07
N GLY A 242 -18.29 -13.46 3.55
CA GLY A 242 -17.99 -14.25 4.76
C GLY A 242 -17.67 -15.71 4.49
N GLY A 243 -16.60 -15.97 3.73
CA GLY A 243 -16.18 -17.33 3.35
C GLY A 243 -15.83 -18.24 4.51
#